data_AF-G0NSW5-F1
#
_entry.id   AF-G0NSW5-F1
#
_cell.length_a   1.000
_cell.length_b   1.000
_cell.length_c   1.000
_cell.angle_alpha   90.00
_cell.angle_beta   90.00
_cell.angle_gamma   90.00
#
_symmetry.space_group_name_H-M   'P 1'
#
loop_
_entity.id
_entity.type
_entity.pdbx_description
1 polymer ?
#
loop_
_entity_poly.entity_id
_entity_poly.type
_entity_poly.pdbx_seq_one_letter_code
_entity_poly.pdbx_strand_id
1 'polypeptide(L)'
;MSVWLAVLMALIRSLSILFPMSNRVQKLTSPKYTIVCCFAIFAFWFVFHVWPLLLLGYYWLPDNLNEEMCGDLPPEFDMRDPVFVYAIPAGTGFPFDEFANSWDWLIKLTTLFLYFVSVIAMVIKLRSINRKRKTLNSRNLDHISDNTTALITVMTVTFLVSESVTAAISIFTNTTGLQGTQWLIGNINPNWEPQPILHRSDPYGPHYNPSRIKNVQTLIGLLEFIGSVFGSSDDLPLDYFDDQYCMEYNFLEATESFRVSDDLEPVSLVTHGTSDMLKHFENMPKMWDGPISIGVFIDFDSQQVLQYLTDLHQCDEQFSRKVTVHFAYRKSAFQKECLIRESPKTNTPCQKFLRNKVSYAKKIPSPFFLYPYNLMRNLARKGAKSDLHFLMDGDMIVSNGMAEKVKTIANEMLDGNQKNVLLVRRFESEKGTVIPRTVSNLKVSMSENKTFEFHQKFWFSGHQIKNLPGWFEKSKDNMEVTSWEIDYSNTNWEPQPILHRNAPYGPNYIPSRLKDVPSTIYKLCRAGYTFHVLSHVFTVHEGVKLDNTIFSQAVAIHQHMNAKDRYVCVSVYPDMIEKEFRASKRYTLEINAEYPDTLEKCGEFYL
;
A
#
# COMPACT_ATOMS: atom_id res chain seq x y z
N MET A 1 -24.68 25.11 -3.83
CA MET A 1 -25.52 25.77 -2.80
C MET A 1 -24.89 27.02 -2.19
N SER A 2 -23.71 26.93 -1.56
CA SER A 2 -23.02 28.05 -0.91
C SER A 2 -22.88 29.30 -1.80
N VAL A 3 -22.48 29.12 -3.05
CA VAL A 3 -22.26 30.19 -4.02
C VAL A 3 -23.53 30.98 -4.31
N TRP A 4 -24.66 30.30 -4.52
CA TRP A 4 -25.95 30.94 -4.81
C TRP A 4 -26.50 31.71 -3.61
N LEU A 5 -26.26 31.24 -2.39
CA LEU A 5 -26.56 31.99 -1.17
C LEU A 5 -25.69 33.25 -1.05
N ALA A 6 -24.41 33.17 -1.45
CA ALA A 6 -23.54 34.34 -1.47
C ALA A 6 -23.97 35.39 -2.50
N VAL A 7 -24.41 34.96 -3.70
CA VAL A 7 -25.01 35.86 -4.71
C VAL A 7 -26.28 36.50 -4.17
N LEU A 8 -27.17 35.73 -3.53
CA LEU A 8 -28.39 36.27 -2.91
C LEU A 8 -28.04 37.30 -1.82
N MET A 9 -27.09 37.00 -0.93
CA MET A 9 -26.66 37.94 0.11
C MET A 9 -26.06 39.22 -0.48
N ALA A 10 -25.21 39.12 -1.50
CA ALA A 10 -24.60 40.27 -2.16
C ALA A 10 -25.65 41.12 -2.89
N LEU A 11 -26.65 40.50 -3.53
CA LEU A 11 -27.75 41.18 -4.19
C LEU A 11 -28.63 41.94 -3.18
N ILE A 12 -29.04 41.28 -2.08
CA ILE A 12 -29.86 41.90 -1.03
C ILE A 12 -29.12 43.11 -0.43
N ARG A 13 -27.82 42.98 -0.15
CA ARG A 13 -26.98 44.09 0.34
C ARG A 13 -26.89 45.24 -0.65
N SER A 14 -26.66 44.93 -1.92
CA SER A 14 -26.58 45.94 -2.99
C SER A 14 -27.90 46.70 -3.16
N LEU A 15 -29.03 45.99 -3.16
CA LEU A 15 -30.36 46.59 -3.24
C LEU A 15 -30.68 47.45 -2.02
N SER A 16 -30.28 47.01 -0.82
CA SER A 16 -30.48 47.76 0.43
C SER A 16 -29.71 49.08 0.44
N ILE A 17 -28.51 49.10 -0.15
CA ILE A 17 -27.69 50.32 -0.31
C ILE A 17 -28.22 51.21 -1.44
N LEU A 18 -28.71 50.63 -2.53
CA LEU A 18 -29.23 51.35 -3.70
C LEU A 18 -30.58 52.04 -3.43
N PHE A 19 -31.47 51.37 -2.69
CA PHE A 19 -32.84 51.82 -2.47
C PHE A 19 -33.21 51.78 -0.98
N PRO A 20 -32.55 52.58 -0.13
CA PRO A 20 -32.75 52.55 1.33
C PRO A 20 -34.19 52.89 1.75
N MET A 21 -34.92 53.65 0.92
CA MET A 21 -36.30 54.10 1.16
C MET A 21 -37.37 53.24 0.44
N SER A 22 -36.98 52.13 -0.20
CA SER A 22 -37.94 51.25 -0.88
C SER A 22 -38.56 50.26 0.10
N ASN A 23 -39.87 50.38 0.31
CA ASN A 23 -40.65 49.43 1.13
C ASN A 23 -40.52 47.98 0.63
N ARG A 24 -40.30 47.77 -0.68
CA ARG A 24 -40.10 46.41 -1.25
C ARG A 24 -38.76 45.81 -0.84
N VAL A 25 -37.70 46.62 -0.79
CA VAL A 25 -36.35 46.17 -0.42
C VAL A 25 -36.25 45.91 1.08
N GLN A 26 -36.86 46.77 1.91
CA GLN A 26 -36.93 46.56 3.36
C GLN A 26 -37.72 45.29 3.74
N LYS A 27 -38.75 44.95 2.95
CA LYS A 27 -39.50 43.70 3.12
C LYS A 27 -38.65 42.47 2.73
N LEU A 28 -37.81 42.59 1.70
CA LEU A 28 -36.87 41.55 1.26
C LEU A 28 -35.82 41.22 2.33
N THR A 29 -35.38 42.22 3.10
CA THR A 29 -34.44 42.06 4.23
C THR A 29 -35.07 41.54 5.51
N SER A 30 -36.39 41.31 5.54
CA SER A 30 -37.05 40.80 6.75
C SER A 30 -36.81 39.29 6.94
N PRO A 31 -36.77 38.78 8.19
CA PRO A 31 -36.42 37.39 8.47
C PRO A 31 -37.34 36.38 7.78
N LYS A 32 -38.65 36.67 7.75
CA LYS A 32 -39.65 35.78 7.13
C LYS A 32 -39.39 35.58 5.64
N TYR A 33 -39.13 36.66 4.90
CA TYR A 33 -38.89 36.58 3.46
C TYR A 33 -37.50 36.02 3.14
N THR A 34 -36.49 36.32 3.96
CA THR A 34 -35.14 35.77 3.79
C THR A 34 -35.15 34.24 3.91
N ILE A 35 -35.86 33.69 4.91
CA ILE A 35 -35.97 32.22 5.07
C ILE A 35 -36.65 31.58 3.86
N VAL A 36 -37.74 32.18 3.37
CA VAL A 36 -38.45 31.70 2.18
C VAL A 36 -37.55 31.70 0.94
N CYS A 37 -36.76 32.77 0.74
CA CYS A 37 -35.80 32.83 -0.38
C CYS A 37 -34.70 31.77 -0.26
N CYS A 38 -34.14 31.55 0.94
CA CYS A 38 -33.14 30.50 1.16
C CYS A 38 -33.71 29.11 0.87
N PHE A 39 -34.93 28.82 1.35
CA PHE A 39 -35.57 27.53 1.11
C PHE A 39 -35.91 27.30 -0.37
N ALA A 40 -36.36 28.34 -1.08
CA ALA A 40 -36.65 28.26 -2.51
C ALA A 40 -35.38 27.94 -3.33
N ILE A 41 -34.26 28.60 -3.02
CA ILE A 41 -32.97 28.31 -3.65
C ILE A 41 -32.53 26.88 -3.34
N PHE A 42 -32.67 26.44 -2.09
CA PHE A 42 -32.35 25.07 -1.70
C PHE A 42 -33.20 24.04 -2.44
N ALA A 43 -34.52 24.23 -2.47
CA ALA A 43 -35.42 23.29 -3.15
C ALA A 43 -35.10 23.17 -4.64
N PHE A 44 -34.84 24.30 -5.33
CA PHE A 44 -34.48 24.30 -6.74
C PHE A 44 -33.21 23.49 -7.02
N TRP A 45 -32.12 23.79 -6.32
CA TRP A 45 -30.83 23.12 -6.54
C TRP A 45 -30.82 21.67 -6.06
N PHE A 46 -31.60 21.34 -5.02
CA PHE A 46 -31.80 19.96 -4.60
C PHE A 46 -32.45 19.15 -5.71
N VAL A 47 -33.56 19.63 -6.28
CA VAL A 47 -34.23 18.96 -7.41
C VAL A 47 -33.29 18.86 -8.62
N PHE A 48 -32.54 19.91 -8.93
CA PHE A 48 -31.60 19.94 -10.05
C PHE A 48 -30.47 18.90 -9.94
N HIS A 49 -30.00 18.56 -8.74
CA HIS A 49 -28.96 17.55 -8.55
C HIS A 49 -29.48 16.14 -8.26
N VAL A 50 -30.70 16.02 -7.72
CA VAL A 50 -31.25 14.74 -7.23
C VAL A 50 -32.15 14.04 -8.25
N TRP A 51 -32.72 14.75 -9.22
CA TRP A 51 -33.55 14.13 -10.27
C TRP A 51 -32.91 12.93 -11.01
N PRO A 52 -31.58 12.81 -11.21
CA PRO A 52 -30.99 11.65 -11.90
C PRO A 52 -31.11 10.36 -11.07
N LEU A 53 -31.22 10.47 -9.74
CA LEU A 53 -31.45 9.30 -8.87
C LEU A 53 -32.82 8.66 -9.12
N LEU A 54 -33.75 9.36 -9.80
CA LEU A 54 -35.02 8.79 -10.25
C LEU A 54 -34.83 7.77 -11.40
N LEU A 55 -33.68 7.78 -12.07
CA LEU A 55 -33.32 6.85 -13.14
C LEU A 55 -32.45 5.67 -12.66
N LEU A 56 -32.18 5.59 -11.35
CA LEU A 56 -31.39 4.53 -10.75
C LEU A 56 -32.19 3.22 -10.77
N GLY A 57 -31.74 2.25 -11.55
CA GLY A 57 -32.33 0.92 -11.63
C GLY A 57 -31.48 -0.13 -10.93
N TYR A 58 -32.08 -1.29 -10.67
CA TYR A 58 -31.42 -2.47 -10.09
C TYR A 58 -31.19 -3.50 -11.20
N TYR A 59 -29.93 -3.79 -11.51
CA TYR A 59 -29.53 -4.58 -12.68
C TYR A 59 -28.70 -5.80 -12.28
N TRP A 60 -28.90 -6.91 -12.99
CA TRP A 60 -28.04 -8.09 -12.86
C TRP A 60 -26.74 -7.83 -13.61
N LEU A 61 -25.61 -7.89 -12.90
CA LEU A 61 -24.31 -7.42 -13.38
C LEU A 61 -23.81 -8.14 -14.66
N PRO A 62 -23.94 -9.47 -14.81
CA PRO A 62 -23.48 -10.21 -15.99
C PRO A 62 -24.09 -9.73 -17.31
N ASP A 63 -25.41 -9.50 -17.35
CA ASP A 63 -26.12 -9.06 -18.56
C ASP A 63 -25.77 -7.62 -18.99
N ASN A 64 -25.12 -6.86 -18.11
CA ASN A 64 -24.82 -5.44 -18.30
C ASN A 64 -23.32 -5.17 -18.34
N LEU A 65 -22.49 -6.23 -18.41
CA LEU A 65 -21.06 -6.15 -18.64
C LEU A 65 -20.81 -5.98 -20.14
N ASN A 66 -20.08 -4.92 -20.51
CA ASN A 66 -19.73 -4.68 -21.90
C ASN A 66 -18.50 -5.53 -22.24
N GLU A 67 -18.66 -6.57 -23.08
CA GLU A 67 -17.59 -7.50 -23.48
C GLU A 67 -16.37 -6.79 -24.10
N GLU A 68 -16.56 -5.60 -24.69
CA GLU A 68 -15.46 -4.78 -25.23
C GLU A 68 -14.61 -4.05 -24.18
N MET A 69 -15.17 -3.74 -22.99
CA MET A 69 -14.43 -3.01 -21.93
C MET A 69 -13.79 -3.94 -20.90
N CYS A 70 -14.34 -5.13 -20.74
CA CYS A 70 -13.82 -6.19 -19.89
C CYS A 70 -13.61 -7.41 -20.78
N GLY A 71 -12.51 -7.44 -21.55
CA GLY A 71 -12.20 -8.60 -22.39
C GLY A 71 -12.32 -9.93 -21.63
N ASP A 72 -12.56 -11.01 -22.36
CA ASP A 72 -12.90 -12.36 -21.87
C ASP A 72 -12.59 -12.59 -20.39
N LEU A 73 -13.65 -12.61 -19.58
CA LEU A 73 -13.55 -13.01 -18.18
C LEU A 73 -12.91 -14.41 -18.12
N PRO A 74 -11.99 -14.67 -17.16
CA PRO A 74 -11.38 -15.99 -17.03
C PRO A 74 -12.47 -17.06 -16.92
N PRO A 75 -12.31 -18.24 -17.53
CA PRO A 75 -13.29 -19.33 -17.47
C PRO A 75 -13.57 -19.85 -16.05
N GLU A 76 -12.82 -19.37 -15.05
CA GLU A 76 -12.96 -19.68 -13.62
C GLU A 76 -13.92 -18.74 -12.87
N PHE A 77 -14.48 -17.72 -13.52
CA PHE A 77 -15.54 -16.87 -12.97
C PHE A 77 -16.89 -17.61 -13.02
N ASP A 78 -17.04 -18.64 -12.17
CA ASP A 78 -18.28 -19.40 -12.02
C ASP A 78 -19.32 -18.56 -11.26
N MET A 79 -20.20 -17.87 -12.00
CA MET A 79 -21.23 -16.96 -11.49
C MET A 79 -22.40 -17.70 -10.80
N ARG A 80 -22.13 -18.46 -9.73
CA ARG A 80 -23.20 -19.12 -8.97
C ARG A 80 -23.96 -18.17 -8.04
N ASP A 81 -23.39 -17.01 -7.71
CA ASP A 81 -24.04 -16.02 -6.87
C ASP A 81 -24.52 -14.82 -7.71
N PRO A 82 -25.81 -14.45 -7.64
CA PRO A 82 -26.34 -13.34 -8.42
C PRO A 82 -25.86 -12.01 -7.85
N VAL A 83 -24.92 -11.36 -8.53
CA VAL A 83 -24.46 -10.01 -8.20
C VAL A 83 -25.35 -8.99 -8.91
N PHE A 84 -25.92 -8.08 -8.14
CA PHE A 84 -26.74 -6.98 -8.65
C PHE A 84 -26.10 -5.63 -8.34
N VAL A 85 -26.29 -4.67 -9.25
CA VAL A 85 -25.76 -3.32 -9.13
C VAL A 85 -26.85 -2.28 -9.33
N TYR A 86 -26.72 -1.15 -8.65
CA TYR A 86 -27.51 0.04 -8.94
C TYR A 86 -26.82 0.84 -10.04
N ALA A 87 -27.45 0.99 -11.19
CA ALA A 87 -26.88 1.69 -12.34
C ALA A 87 -27.93 2.54 -13.05
N ILE A 88 -27.50 3.45 -13.92
CA ILE A 88 -28.38 4.24 -14.79
C ILE A 88 -28.18 3.72 -16.23
N PRO A 89 -29.24 3.30 -16.94
CA PRO A 89 -29.12 2.69 -18.26
C PRO A 89 -28.66 3.69 -19.34
N ALA A 90 -27.65 3.30 -20.12
CA ALA A 90 -27.00 4.13 -21.14
C ALA A 90 -27.92 4.52 -22.33
N GLY A 91 -29.07 3.85 -22.50
CA GLY A 91 -30.02 4.08 -23.59
C GLY A 91 -31.13 5.10 -23.32
N THR A 92 -31.13 5.78 -22.16
CA THR A 92 -32.18 6.77 -21.80
C THR A 92 -32.05 8.11 -22.54
N GLY A 93 -31.07 8.25 -23.44
CA GLY A 93 -30.93 9.39 -24.33
C GLY A 93 -30.38 10.66 -23.68
N PHE A 94 -29.99 10.61 -22.40
CA PHE A 94 -29.34 11.71 -21.70
C PHE A 94 -28.10 11.21 -20.96
N PRO A 95 -26.89 11.40 -21.50
CA PRO A 95 -25.65 11.13 -20.77
C PRO A 95 -25.56 12.08 -19.59
N PHE A 96 -25.87 11.57 -18.39
CA PHE A 96 -25.84 12.35 -17.14
C PHE A 96 -24.46 12.96 -16.89
N ASP A 97 -23.40 12.20 -17.16
CA ASP A 97 -22.02 12.67 -17.03
C ASP A 97 -21.74 13.83 -17.99
N GLU A 98 -22.24 13.78 -19.23
CA GLU A 98 -22.14 14.91 -20.15
C GLU A 98 -23.04 16.08 -19.73
N PHE A 99 -24.26 15.86 -19.24
CA PHE A 99 -25.14 16.96 -18.83
C PHE A 99 -24.61 17.68 -17.58
N ALA A 100 -24.23 16.95 -16.53
CA ALA A 100 -23.68 17.54 -15.32
C ALA A 100 -22.35 18.27 -15.61
N ASN A 101 -21.43 17.64 -16.36
CA ASN A 101 -20.13 18.24 -16.66
C ASN A 101 -20.22 19.37 -17.70
N SER A 102 -21.15 19.31 -18.66
CA SER A 102 -21.35 20.36 -19.68
C SER A 102 -22.01 21.61 -19.12
N TRP A 103 -22.85 21.50 -18.07
CA TRP A 103 -23.52 22.67 -17.48
C TRP A 103 -22.81 23.23 -16.25
N ASP A 104 -21.93 22.47 -15.58
CA ASP A 104 -21.24 22.94 -14.36
C ASP A 104 -20.38 24.20 -14.61
N TRP A 105 -19.63 24.24 -15.71
CA TRP A 105 -18.83 25.43 -16.05
C TRP A 105 -19.70 26.66 -16.35
N LEU A 106 -20.86 26.46 -17.00
CA LEU A 106 -21.83 27.53 -17.28
C LEU A 106 -22.46 28.07 -15.99
N ILE A 107 -22.80 27.19 -15.04
CA ILE A 107 -23.34 27.54 -13.73
C ILE A 107 -22.29 28.32 -12.93
N LYS A 108 -21.04 27.88 -12.91
CA LYS A 108 -19.91 28.57 -12.25
C LYS A 108 -19.60 29.92 -12.89
N LEU A 109 -19.63 30.02 -14.21
CA LEU A 109 -19.42 31.28 -14.93
C LEU A 109 -20.56 32.28 -14.65
N THR A 110 -21.81 31.82 -14.67
CA THR A 110 -22.99 32.66 -14.41
C THR A 110 -22.98 33.20 -12.99
N THR A 111 -22.66 32.34 -12.00
CA THR A 111 -22.56 32.76 -10.59
C THR A 111 -21.44 33.76 -10.36
N LEU A 112 -20.27 33.56 -10.97
CA LEU A 112 -19.16 34.50 -10.92
C LEU A 112 -19.55 35.86 -11.49
N PHE A 113 -20.20 35.89 -12.66
CA PHE A 113 -20.64 37.13 -13.29
C PHE A 113 -21.65 37.89 -12.43
N LEU A 114 -22.69 37.22 -11.94
CA LEU A 114 -23.72 37.82 -11.09
C LEU A 114 -23.14 38.36 -9.78
N TYR A 115 -22.19 37.63 -9.20
CA TYR A 115 -21.50 38.07 -7.99
C TYR A 115 -20.66 39.32 -8.28
N PHE A 116 -19.81 39.29 -9.31
CA PHE A 116 -18.94 40.41 -9.68
C PHE A 116 -19.71 41.72 -9.93
N VAL A 117 -20.81 41.63 -10.68
CA VAL A 117 -21.70 42.78 -10.93
C VAL A 117 -22.29 43.33 -9.62
N SER A 118 -22.74 42.45 -8.73
CA SER A 118 -23.31 42.84 -7.44
C SER A 118 -22.27 43.52 -6.54
N VAL A 119 -21.05 42.98 -6.48
CA VAL A 119 -19.96 43.54 -5.66
C VAL A 119 -19.52 44.91 -6.18
N ILE A 120 -19.33 45.06 -7.49
CA ILE A 120 -18.94 46.34 -8.09
C ILE A 120 -20.03 47.40 -7.82
N ALA A 121 -21.30 47.05 -8.03
CA ALA A 121 -22.41 47.95 -7.74
C ALA A 121 -22.42 48.41 -6.27
N MET A 122 -22.17 47.48 -5.34
CA MET A 122 -22.06 47.75 -3.90
C MET A 122 -20.89 48.71 -3.59
N VAL A 123 -19.69 48.42 -4.10
CA VAL A 123 -18.47 49.20 -3.82
C VAL A 123 -18.53 50.60 -4.41
N ILE A 124 -19.02 50.76 -5.64
CA ILE A 124 -19.20 52.08 -6.28
C ILE A 124 -20.14 52.95 -5.44
N LYS A 125 -21.24 52.38 -4.95
CA LYS A 125 -22.22 53.12 -4.14
C LYS A 125 -21.70 53.42 -2.73
N LEU A 126 -21.02 52.49 -2.08
CA LEU A 126 -20.34 52.75 -0.80
C LEU A 126 -19.33 53.90 -0.94
N ARG A 127 -18.52 53.92 -2.01
CA ARG A 127 -17.59 55.02 -2.30
C ARG A 127 -18.31 56.34 -2.59
N SER A 128 -19.44 56.30 -3.31
CA SER A 128 -20.27 57.49 -3.57
C SER A 128 -20.88 58.06 -2.28
N ILE A 129 -21.39 57.20 -1.40
CA ILE A 129 -21.93 57.58 -0.09
C ILE A 129 -20.82 58.17 0.80
N ASN A 130 -19.64 57.55 0.83
CA ASN A 130 -18.52 58.07 1.60
C ASN A 130 -18.00 59.41 1.06
N ARG A 131 -17.98 59.62 -0.26
CA ARG A 131 -17.66 60.94 -0.85
C ARG A 131 -18.69 62.00 -0.46
N LYS A 132 -20.00 61.68 -0.50
CA LYS A 132 -21.08 62.60 -0.08
C LYS A 132 -21.01 62.93 1.41
N ARG A 133 -20.68 61.95 2.26
CA ARG A 133 -20.47 62.18 3.70
C ARG A 133 -19.28 63.09 3.96
N LYS A 134 -18.18 62.92 3.22
CA LYS A 134 -17.00 63.81 3.32
C LYS A 134 -17.27 65.25 2.89
N THR A 135 -18.16 65.49 1.92
CA THR A 135 -18.56 66.85 1.54
C THR A 135 -19.60 67.47 2.48
N LEU A 136 -20.47 66.68 3.11
CA LEU A 136 -21.45 67.14 4.10
C LEU A 136 -20.85 67.38 5.50
N ASN A 137 -19.83 66.61 5.92
CA ASN A 137 -19.24 66.67 7.26
C ASN A 137 -18.02 67.61 7.38
N SER A 138 -17.95 68.69 6.58
CA SER A 138 -16.95 69.75 6.81
C SER A 138 -17.23 70.60 8.06
N ARG A 139 -18.33 70.34 8.78
CA ARG A 139 -18.63 70.92 10.09
C ARG A 139 -19.19 69.85 11.04
N ASN A 140 -18.44 69.61 12.12
CA ASN A 140 -18.73 68.80 13.32
C ASN A 140 -18.42 67.28 13.31
N LEU A 141 -17.31 67.00 14.02
CA LEU A 141 -16.97 65.93 14.97
C LEU A 141 -17.10 64.43 14.63
N ASP A 142 -15.98 63.79 15.01
CA ASP A 142 -15.69 62.41 15.40
C ASP A 142 -15.58 61.28 14.36
N HIS A 143 -14.36 60.75 14.34
CA HIS A 143 -13.80 59.71 13.50
C HIS A 143 -14.32 58.34 13.96
N ILE A 144 -15.60 58.03 13.74
CA ILE A 144 -16.06 56.64 13.86
C ILE A 144 -15.45 55.86 12.70
N SER A 145 -14.44 55.04 12.97
CA SER A 145 -13.79 54.19 11.98
C SER A 145 -14.83 53.30 11.29
N ASP A 146 -14.85 53.35 9.95
CA ASP A 146 -15.77 52.65 9.06
C ASP A 146 -15.46 51.13 8.99
N ASN A 147 -15.16 50.50 10.14
CA ASN A 147 -14.71 49.11 10.28
C ASN A 147 -15.72 48.12 9.69
N THR A 148 -17.02 48.42 9.76
CA THR A 148 -18.09 47.62 9.17
C THR A 148 -18.02 47.63 7.64
N THR A 149 -17.70 48.78 7.04
CA THR A 149 -17.55 48.93 5.58
C THR A 149 -16.27 48.24 5.10
N ALA A 150 -15.18 48.34 5.86
CA ALA A 150 -13.94 47.62 5.60
C ALA A 150 -14.14 46.10 5.72
N LEU A 151 -14.79 45.62 6.77
CA LEU A 151 -15.11 44.20 6.98
C LEU A 151 -15.98 43.63 5.86
N ILE A 152 -17.06 44.34 5.49
CA ILE A 152 -17.93 43.93 4.38
C ILE A 152 -17.15 43.88 3.07
N THR A 153 -16.26 44.84 2.82
CA THR A 153 -15.42 44.86 1.60
C THR A 153 -14.44 43.68 1.59
N VAL A 154 -13.75 43.41 2.71
CA VAL A 154 -12.79 42.30 2.83
C VAL A 154 -13.48 40.96 2.65
N MET A 155 -14.59 40.69 3.37
CA MET A 155 -15.34 39.44 3.23
C MET A 155 -15.80 39.18 1.79
N THR A 156 -16.23 40.24 1.11
CA THR A 156 -16.75 40.17 -0.26
C THR A 156 -15.62 39.92 -1.28
N VAL A 157 -14.44 40.51 -1.07
CA VAL A 157 -13.26 40.29 -1.93
C VAL A 157 -12.67 38.91 -1.72
N THR A 158 -12.53 38.43 -0.48
CA THR A 158 -11.98 37.09 -0.21
C THR A 158 -12.85 35.99 -0.82
N PHE A 159 -14.18 36.14 -0.75
CA PHE A 159 -15.11 35.19 -1.34
C PHE A 159 -15.07 35.24 -2.88
N LEU A 160 -14.93 36.43 -3.47
CA LEU A 160 -14.75 36.58 -4.92
C LEU A 160 -13.49 35.86 -5.41
N VAL A 161 -12.36 36.01 -4.69
CA VAL A 161 -11.10 35.36 -5.05
C VAL A 161 -11.25 33.83 -4.99
N SER A 162 -11.83 33.30 -3.91
CA SER A 162 -12.05 31.85 -3.75
C SER A 162 -12.87 31.24 -4.89
N GLU A 163 -13.99 31.86 -5.27
CA GLU A 163 -14.87 31.33 -6.31
C GLU A 163 -14.37 31.60 -7.74
N SER A 164 -13.60 32.67 -7.95
CA SER A 164 -13.01 32.97 -9.25
C SER A 164 -11.96 31.94 -9.67
N VAL A 165 -11.21 31.39 -8.71
CA VAL A 165 -10.21 30.35 -8.95
C VAL A 165 -10.89 29.03 -9.37
N THR A 166 -11.96 28.63 -8.70
CA THR A 166 -12.68 27.38 -9.03
C THR A 166 -13.38 27.47 -10.40
N ALA A 167 -13.94 28.63 -10.75
CA ALA A 167 -14.52 28.88 -12.06
C ALA A 167 -13.44 28.92 -13.17
N ALA A 168 -12.30 29.57 -12.94
CA ALA A 168 -11.19 29.62 -13.90
C ALA A 168 -10.64 28.21 -14.19
N ILE A 169 -10.46 27.39 -13.15
CA ILE A 169 -10.04 26.00 -13.30
C ILE A 169 -11.08 25.21 -14.12
N SER A 170 -12.38 25.35 -13.81
CA SER A 170 -13.45 24.65 -14.53
C SER A 170 -13.55 25.05 -16.02
N ILE A 171 -13.36 26.33 -16.34
CA ILE A 171 -13.31 26.83 -17.72
C ILE A 171 -12.05 26.33 -18.44
N PHE A 172 -10.90 26.35 -17.77
CA PHE A 172 -9.65 25.84 -18.34
C PHE A 172 -9.76 24.35 -18.66
N THR A 173 -10.26 23.53 -17.72
CA THR A 173 -10.46 22.08 -17.92
C THR A 173 -11.44 21.78 -19.06
N ASN A 174 -12.47 22.61 -19.25
CA ASN A 174 -13.46 22.39 -20.30
C ASN A 174 -13.00 22.89 -21.69
N THR A 175 -12.23 23.98 -21.75
CA THR A 175 -11.74 24.55 -23.03
C THR A 175 -10.52 23.82 -23.59
N THR A 176 -9.77 23.11 -22.75
CA THR A 176 -8.57 22.34 -23.13
C THR A 176 -8.82 20.84 -23.25
N GLY A 177 -10.03 20.35 -22.88
CA GLY A 177 -10.34 18.92 -22.84
C GLY A 177 -9.68 18.16 -21.68
N LEU A 178 -9.01 18.86 -20.76
CA LEU A 178 -8.22 18.31 -19.65
C LEU A 178 -9.07 17.95 -18.41
N GLN A 179 -10.25 17.35 -18.57
CA GLN A 179 -11.14 17.02 -17.44
C GLN A 179 -10.55 16.00 -16.44
N GLY A 180 -9.48 15.27 -16.80
CA GLY A 180 -8.80 14.31 -15.93
C GLY A 180 -7.63 14.85 -15.08
N THR A 181 -7.25 16.13 -15.19
CA THR A 181 -5.94 16.60 -14.68
C THR A 181 -5.99 17.49 -13.44
N GLN A 182 -7.10 17.52 -12.70
CA GLN A 182 -7.13 18.29 -11.44
C GLN A 182 -6.30 17.65 -10.30
N TRP A 183 -5.65 16.50 -10.56
CA TRP A 183 -4.62 15.89 -9.72
C TRP A 183 -3.24 15.76 -10.41
N LEU A 184 -3.06 16.31 -11.61
CA LEU A 184 -1.90 16.05 -12.48
C LEU A 184 -1.25 17.31 -13.06
N ILE A 185 -1.31 18.45 -12.34
CA ILE A 185 -0.37 19.55 -12.63
C ILE A 185 0.86 19.37 -11.75
N GLY A 186 1.62 18.35 -12.13
CA GLY A 186 3.02 18.16 -11.84
C GLY A 186 3.57 17.42 -13.05
N ASN A 187 4.37 18.13 -13.86
CA ASN A 187 5.31 17.60 -14.85
C ASN A 187 4.80 17.53 -16.30
N ILE A 188 5.22 18.51 -17.09
CA ILE A 188 5.31 18.39 -18.55
C ILE A 188 6.78 18.69 -18.92
N ASN A 189 7.41 17.72 -19.57
CA ASN A 189 8.79 17.75 -20.07
C ASN A 189 8.88 18.67 -21.33
N PRO A 190 9.82 19.64 -21.41
CA PRO A 190 9.93 20.55 -22.57
C PRO A 190 10.68 19.99 -23.80
N ASN A 191 11.33 18.82 -23.73
CA ASN A 191 12.33 18.43 -24.75
C ASN A 191 11.94 17.19 -25.58
N TRP A 192 10.83 17.24 -26.30
CA TRP A 192 10.54 16.25 -27.36
C TRP A 192 10.38 16.94 -28.73
N GLU A 193 11.40 16.84 -29.58
CA GLU A 193 11.32 17.17 -31.01
C GLU A 193 10.91 15.93 -31.82
N PRO A 194 9.92 16.01 -32.72
CA PRO A 194 9.52 14.89 -33.58
C PRO A 194 10.44 14.73 -34.80
N GLN A 195 10.99 13.53 -34.99
CA GLN A 195 11.68 13.12 -36.23
C GLN A 195 10.66 12.86 -37.37
N PRO A 196 11.01 13.13 -38.64
CA PRO A 196 10.07 13.05 -39.75
C PRO A 196 9.88 11.62 -40.27
N ILE A 197 8.63 11.18 -40.37
CA ILE A 197 8.23 9.92 -41.00
C ILE A 197 8.14 10.13 -42.53
N LEU A 198 8.85 9.29 -43.28
CA LEU A 198 8.85 9.23 -44.74
C LEU A 198 7.48 8.82 -45.30
N HIS A 199 7.05 9.54 -46.33
CA HIS A 199 5.82 9.41 -47.10
C HIS A 199 5.50 7.98 -47.60
N ARG A 200 4.22 7.61 -47.50
CA ARG A 200 3.50 6.93 -48.59
C ARG A 200 2.08 7.52 -48.73
N SER A 201 1.86 8.05 -49.93
CA SER A 201 0.67 8.66 -50.58
C SER A 201 -0.74 8.19 -50.16
N ASP A 202 -1.58 9.17 -49.75
CA ASP A 202 -2.96 9.57 -50.18
C ASP A 202 -3.87 8.59 -50.96
N PRO A 203 -5.23 8.80 -51.06
CA PRO A 203 -6.03 9.96 -50.61
C PRO A 203 -7.37 9.61 -49.91
N TYR A 204 -7.89 10.53 -49.08
CA TYR A 204 -9.32 10.93 -48.92
C TYR A 204 -9.48 11.57 -47.53
N GLY A 205 -9.30 12.89 -47.47
CA GLY A 205 -9.73 13.71 -46.34
C GLY A 205 -11.04 14.43 -46.63
N PRO A 206 -11.61 15.09 -45.61
CA PRO A 206 -11.83 16.52 -45.78
C PRO A 206 -11.19 17.37 -44.67
N HIS A 207 -10.62 18.47 -45.16
CA HIS A 207 -9.95 19.63 -44.56
C HIS A 207 -10.34 20.11 -43.13
N TYR A 208 -9.31 20.50 -42.36
CA TYR A 208 -9.42 21.38 -41.18
C TYR A 208 -8.49 22.62 -41.34
N ASN A 209 -8.97 23.79 -40.92
CA ASN A 209 -8.40 25.12 -41.23
C ASN A 209 -7.56 25.70 -40.06
N PRO A 210 -6.26 26.07 -40.25
CA PRO A 210 -5.40 26.55 -39.18
C PRO A 210 -5.36 28.08 -39.12
N SER A 211 -6.17 28.69 -38.26
CA SER A 211 -6.09 30.15 -37.99
C SER A 211 -6.22 30.54 -36.52
N ARG A 212 -6.11 29.60 -35.56
CA ARG A 212 -6.30 29.87 -34.12
C ARG A 212 -5.05 29.81 -33.23
N ILE A 213 -3.83 29.71 -33.79
CA ILE A 213 -2.58 29.55 -33.01
C ILE A 213 -1.71 30.82 -33.09
N LYS A 214 -2.19 31.96 -32.59
CA LYS A 214 -1.33 33.15 -32.38
C LYS A 214 -1.44 33.82 -31.01
N ASN A 215 -2.38 33.41 -30.16
CA ASN A 215 -2.58 34.04 -28.83
C ASN A 215 -2.09 33.18 -27.64
N VAL A 216 -1.33 32.11 -27.88
CA VAL A 216 -0.88 31.17 -26.84
C VAL A 216 0.55 31.48 -26.34
N GLN A 217 1.39 32.16 -27.14
CA GLN A 217 2.80 32.40 -26.79
C GLN A 217 3.00 33.43 -25.66
N THR A 218 2.10 34.40 -25.50
CA THR A 218 2.26 35.46 -24.48
C THR A 218 1.92 35.00 -23.06
N LEU A 219 1.17 33.89 -22.92
CA LEU A 219 0.76 33.34 -21.62
C LEU A 219 1.81 32.38 -21.03
N ILE A 220 2.62 31.75 -21.89
CA ILE A 220 3.68 30.81 -21.51
C ILE A 220 4.82 31.54 -20.77
N GLY A 221 5.19 32.74 -21.23
CA GLY A 221 6.26 33.52 -20.59
C GLY A 221 5.95 34.01 -19.16
N LEU A 222 4.67 34.05 -18.75
CA LEU A 222 4.30 34.39 -17.37
C LEU A 222 4.38 33.17 -16.43
N LEU A 223 4.20 31.96 -16.97
CA LEU A 223 4.28 30.69 -16.24
C LEU A 223 5.73 30.29 -15.96
N GLU A 224 6.66 30.56 -16.88
CA GLU A 224 8.10 30.33 -16.69
C GLU A 224 8.69 31.15 -15.53
N PHE A 225 8.19 32.38 -15.32
CA PHE A 225 8.63 33.22 -14.21
C PHE A 225 8.17 32.69 -12.84
N ILE A 226 6.94 32.14 -12.76
CA ILE A 226 6.38 31.57 -11.52
C ILE A 226 7.05 30.22 -11.18
N GLY A 227 7.41 29.42 -12.20
CA GLY A 227 8.15 28.17 -12.02
C GLY A 227 9.55 28.35 -11.41
N SER A 228 10.18 29.52 -11.58
CA SER A 228 11.50 29.81 -10.99
C SER A 228 11.46 30.12 -9.48
N VAL A 229 10.29 30.43 -8.92
CA VAL A 229 10.12 30.85 -7.51
C VAL A 229 9.75 29.67 -6.60
N PHE A 230 9.16 28.61 -7.17
CA PHE A 230 8.84 27.37 -6.46
C PHE A 230 9.61 26.22 -7.11
N GLY A 231 10.73 25.83 -6.49
CA GLY A 231 11.61 24.78 -7.00
C GLY A 231 10.85 23.52 -7.44
N SER A 232 11.26 22.97 -8.58
CA SER A 232 10.71 21.76 -9.18
C SER A 232 10.94 20.55 -8.29
N SER A 233 9.86 19.90 -7.86
CA SER A 233 9.85 18.63 -7.13
C SER A 233 9.94 17.43 -8.10
N ASP A 234 10.98 17.38 -8.92
CA ASP A 234 11.18 16.32 -9.92
C ASP A 234 12.11 15.19 -9.47
N ASP A 235 12.67 15.28 -8.26
CA ASP A 235 13.30 14.15 -7.59
C ASP A 235 12.33 13.57 -6.55
N LEU A 236 11.45 12.67 -6.95
CA LEU A 236 10.83 11.72 -6.02
C LEU A 236 11.58 10.39 -6.15
N PRO A 237 12.53 10.09 -5.24
CA PRO A 237 13.27 8.84 -5.29
C PRO A 237 12.32 7.65 -5.14
N LEU A 238 12.62 6.58 -5.87
CA LEU A 238 11.97 5.27 -5.78
C LEU A 238 12.08 4.59 -4.38
N ASP A 239 12.56 5.26 -3.34
CA ASP A 239 13.10 4.65 -2.11
C ASP A 239 12.18 4.62 -0.88
N TYR A 240 10.92 5.02 -1.00
CA TYR A 240 10.08 5.33 0.18
C TYR A 240 9.35 4.14 0.84
N PHE A 241 9.63 2.87 0.48
CA PHE A 241 8.90 1.75 1.11
C PHE A 241 9.29 1.59 2.58
N ASP A 242 10.59 1.54 2.87
CA ASP A 242 11.10 1.38 4.23
C ASP A 242 10.74 2.60 5.10
N ASP A 243 10.68 3.78 4.50
CA ASP A 243 10.27 5.03 5.17
C ASP A 243 8.81 5.03 5.63
N GLN A 244 7.96 4.13 5.15
CA GLN A 244 6.59 3.96 5.64
C GLN A 244 6.52 3.19 6.97
N TYR A 245 7.61 2.56 7.39
CA TYR A 245 7.64 1.72 8.58
C TYR A 245 8.61 2.27 9.63
N CYS A 246 8.22 2.11 10.88
CA CYS A 246 9.11 2.30 12.02
C CYS A 246 9.58 0.94 12.48
N MET A 247 10.89 0.74 12.48
CA MET A 247 11.54 -0.52 12.83
C MET A 247 12.34 -0.34 14.10
N GLU A 248 12.08 -1.20 15.09
CA GLU A 248 12.75 -1.18 16.38
C GLU A 248 13.47 -2.51 16.61
N TYR A 249 14.75 -2.42 16.96
CA TYR A 249 15.60 -3.58 17.18
C TYR A 249 15.86 -3.81 18.66
N ASN A 250 16.01 -5.07 19.06
CA ASN A 250 16.36 -5.45 20.44
C ASN A 250 15.35 -4.90 21.45
N PHE A 251 14.07 -4.88 21.11
CA PHE A 251 13.01 -4.49 22.05
C PHE A 251 13.01 -5.40 23.27
N LEU A 252 13.22 -6.71 23.05
CA LEU A 252 13.59 -7.68 24.07
C LEU A 252 14.82 -8.41 23.58
N GLU A 253 15.82 -8.58 24.44
CA GLU A 253 17.09 -9.21 24.08
C GLU A 253 17.26 -10.55 24.80
N ALA A 254 17.72 -11.55 24.04
CA ALA A 254 18.08 -12.85 24.60
C ALA A 254 19.21 -12.70 25.62
N THR A 255 19.12 -13.38 26.75
CA THR A 255 20.14 -13.30 27.81
C THR A 255 21.36 -14.19 27.54
N GLU A 256 21.24 -15.18 26.65
CA GLU A 256 22.30 -16.13 26.32
C GLU A 256 22.77 -15.94 24.88
N SER A 257 24.10 -16.00 24.67
CA SER A 257 24.72 -15.80 23.35
C SER A 257 24.83 -17.08 22.53
N PHE A 258 24.74 -18.26 23.17
CA PHE A 258 25.00 -19.58 22.57
C PHE A 258 26.40 -19.77 21.95
N ARG A 259 27.31 -18.82 22.19
CA ARG A 259 28.73 -18.96 21.89
C ARG A 259 29.39 -19.65 23.07
N VAL A 260 29.63 -20.95 22.90
CA VAL A 260 30.37 -21.79 23.84
C VAL A 260 31.86 -21.82 23.48
N SER A 261 32.69 -22.52 24.24
CA SER A 261 34.15 -22.57 24.05
C SER A 261 34.60 -23.43 22.85
N ASP A 262 33.76 -23.59 21.83
CA ASP A 262 34.06 -24.33 20.60
C ASP A 262 34.48 -23.40 19.44
N ASP A 263 34.52 -22.09 19.67
CA ASP A 263 34.83 -21.04 18.68
C ASP A 263 33.91 -21.06 17.43
N LEU A 264 32.76 -21.76 17.51
CA LEU A 264 31.80 -21.85 16.42
C LEU A 264 30.63 -20.90 16.64
N GLU A 265 30.21 -20.24 15.56
CA GLU A 265 29.06 -19.36 15.56
C GLU A 265 27.75 -20.17 15.67
N PRO A 266 26.82 -19.83 16.58
CA PRO A 266 25.55 -20.52 16.66
C PRO A 266 24.64 -20.15 15.48
N VAL A 267 23.77 -21.07 15.06
CA VAL A 267 22.76 -20.78 14.04
C VAL A 267 21.53 -20.15 14.71
N SER A 268 21.19 -18.91 14.35
CA SER A 268 19.97 -18.25 14.80
C SER A 268 18.79 -18.72 13.99
N LEU A 269 17.71 -19.17 14.64
CA LEU A 269 16.41 -19.32 13.99
C LEU A 269 15.84 -17.93 13.73
N VAL A 270 15.56 -17.60 12.47
CA VAL A 270 15.02 -16.31 12.07
C VAL A 270 13.62 -16.49 11.51
N THR A 271 12.66 -15.82 12.15
CA THR A 271 11.26 -15.92 11.79
C THR A 271 10.52 -14.60 12.01
N HIS A 272 9.28 -14.55 11.54
CA HIS A 272 8.45 -13.35 11.62
C HIS A 272 6.98 -13.71 11.77
N GLY A 273 6.17 -12.73 12.18
CA GLY A 273 4.73 -12.94 12.34
C GLY A 273 4.03 -11.73 12.93
N THR A 274 2.76 -11.93 13.30
CA THR A 274 1.96 -10.93 14.01
C THR A 274 1.42 -11.50 15.32
N SER A 275 0.39 -10.89 15.90
CA SER A 275 -0.25 -11.39 17.13
C SER A 275 -0.85 -12.80 16.99
N ASP A 276 -1.17 -13.23 15.78
CA ASP A 276 -1.64 -14.59 15.47
C ASP A 276 -0.58 -15.66 15.77
N MET A 277 0.71 -15.31 15.66
CA MET A 277 1.84 -16.23 15.83
C MET A 277 2.31 -16.39 17.28
N LEU A 278 1.68 -15.72 18.26
CA LEU A 278 2.10 -15.76 19.67
C LEU A 278 2.22 -17.18 20.23
N LYS A 279 1.26 -18.07 19.91
CA LYS A 279 1.31 -19.48 20.33
C LYS A 279 2.55 -20.21 19.79
N HIS A 280 2.97 -19.87 18.57
CA HIS A 280 4.14 -20.48 17.96
C HIS A 280 5.42 -19.93 18.57
N PHE A 281 5.52 -18.61 18.75
CA PHE A 281 6.64 -17.96 19.41
C PHE A 281 6.90 -18.51 20.82
N GLU A 282 5.84 -18.79 21.59
CA GLU A 282 5.95 -19.44 22.91
C GLU A 282 6.57 -20.84 22.87
N ASN A 283 6.37 -21.59 21.77
CA ASN A 283 6.82 -22.97 21.67
C ASN A 283 8.18 -23.10 21.00
N MET A 284 8.62 -22.11 20.21
CA MET A 284 9.91 -22.13 19.52
C MET A 284 11.11 -22.41 20.45
N PRO A 285 11.24 -21.80 21.65
CA PRO A 285 12.35 -22.09 22.56
C PRO A 285 12.47 -23.56 22.99
N LYS A 286 11.37 -24.32 22.94
CA LYS A 286 11.33 -25.75 23.27
C LYS A 286 11.75 -26.64 22.10
N MET A 287 11.74 -26.11 20.88
CA MET A 287 12.02 -26.87 19.66
C MET A 287 13.39 -26.55 19.09
N TRP A 288 13.88 -25.33 19.28
CA TRP A 288 15.17 -24.86 18.77
C TRP A 288 16.23 -24.77 19.88
N ASP A 289 17.39 -25.37 19.62
CA ASP A 289 18.49 -25.50 20.59
C ASP A 289 19.54 -24.39 20.44
N GLY A 290 19.17 -23.25 19.87
CA GLY A 290 20.04 -22.09 19.66
C GLY A 290 19.33 -20.74 19.86
N PRO A 291 19.97 -19.63 19.46
CA PRO A 291 19.35 -18.31 19.52
C PRO A 291 18.18 -18.19 18.53
N ILE A 292 17.21 -17.35 18.86
CA ILE A 292 15.99 -17.11 18.07
C ILE A 292 15.83 -15.59 17.89
N SER A 293 15.66 -15.16 16.65
CA SER A 293 15.37 -13.77 16.29
C SER A 293 13.98 -13.68 15.64
N ILE A 294 13.10 -12.88 16.23
CA ILE A 294 11.70 -12.76 15.80
C ILE A 294 11.40 -11.31 15.40
N GLY A 295 10.92 -11.13 14.18
CA GLY A 295 10.34 -9.86 13.71
C GLY A 295 8.83 -9.86 13.87
N VAL A 296 8.28 -8.98 14.71
CA VAL A 296 6.85 -8.91 15.01
C VAL A 296 6.23 -7.66 14.39
N PHE A 297 5.28 -7.82 13.48
CA PHE A 297 4.55 -6.69 12.94
C PHE A 297 3.40 -6.31 13.86
N ILE A 298 3.28 -5.01 14.16
CA ILE A 298 2.30 -4.47 15.08
C ILE A 298 1.37 -3.55 14.32
N ASP A 299 0.11 -3.95 14.25
CA ASP A 299 -0.97 -3.11 13.76
C ASP A 299 -1.53 -2.21 14.88
N PHE A 300 -2.31 -1.20 14.50
CA PHE A 300 -2.89 -0.21 15.42
C PHE A 300 -3.66 -0.87 16.57
N ASP A 301 -4.41 -1.94 16.29
CA ASP A 301 -5.22 -2.66 17.26
C ASP A 301 -4.46 -3.76 18.03
N SER A 302 -3.20 -4.03 17.68
CA SER A 302 -2.41 -5.15 18.22
C SER A 302 -1.26 -4.70 19.14
N GLN A 303 -1.31 -3.47 19.68
CA GLN A 303 -0.21 -2.93 20.48
C GLN A 303 0.07 -3.74 21.76
N GLN A 304 -0.95 -4.42 22.28
CA GLN A 304 -0.86 -5.27 23.47
C GLN A 304 0.07 -6.48 23.28
N VAL A 305 0.46 -6.81 22.04
CA VAL A 305 1.51 -7.81 21.75
C VAL A 305 2.81 -7.47 22.46
N LEU A 306 3.20 -6.20 22.51
CA LEU A 306 4.44 -5.77 23.16
C LEU A 306 4.42 -6.07 24.66
N GLN A 307 3.30 -5.83 25.33
CA GLN A 307 3.13 -6.19 26.74
C GLN A 307 3.19 -7.70 26.92
N TYR A 308 2.50 -8.46 26.06
CA TYR A 308 2.47 -9.92 26.15
C TYR A 308 3.86 -10.54 26.02
N LEU A 309 4.64 -10.09 25.03
CA LEU A 309 6.00 -10.57 24.82
C LEU A 309 6.95 -10.13 25.94
N THR A 310 6.74 -8.94 26.51
CA THR A 310 7.50 -8.47 27.68
C THR A 310 7.22 -9.34 28.91
N ASP A 311 5.94 -9.62 29.19
CA ASP A 311 5.54 -10.51 30.28
C ASP A 311 6.09 -11.94 30.06
N LEU A 312 6.06 -12.42 28.81
CA LEU A 312 6.58 -13.74 28.45
C LEU A 312 8.10 -13.82 28.62
N HIS A 313 8.84 -12.81 28.16
CA HIS A 313 10.28 -12.73 28.32
C HIS A 313 10.71 -12.64 29.78
N GLN A 314 9.95 -11.91 30.62
CA GLN A 314 10.25 -11.84 32.04
C GLN A 314 9.92 -13.14 32.80
N CYS A 315 8.85 -13.84 32.40
CA CYS A 315 8.29 -14.92 33.21
C CYS A 315 8.62 -16.34 32.72
N ASP A 316 9.06 -16.50 31.47
CA ASP A 316 9.48 -17.78 30.91
C ASP A 316 10.99 -17.79 30.65
N GLU A 317 11.73 -18.54 31.48
CA GLU A 317 13.20 -18.58 31.42
C GLU A 317 13.71 -19.03 30.06
N GLN A 318 13.09 -20.04 29.44
CA GLN A 318 13.48 -20.55 28.12
C GLN A 318 13.30 -19.48 27.06
N PHE A 319 12.22 -18.70 27.14
CA PHE A 319 12.00 -17.57 26.24
C PHE A 319 13.05 -16.48 26.46
N SER A 320 13.29 -16.09 27.71
CA SER A 320 14.27 -15.05 28.07
C SER A 320 15.70 -15.37 27.60
N ARG A 321 16.06 -16.66 27.64
CA ARG A 321 17.40 -17.14 27.28
C ARG A 321 17.63 -17.12 25.78
N LYS A 322 16.62 -17.50 25.00
CA LYS A 322 16.79 -17.78 23.56
C LYS A 322 16.30 -16.67 22.63
N VAL A 323 15.30 -15.88 23.03
CA VAL A 323 14.53 -15.07 22.09
C VAL A 323 14.90 -13.59 22.16
N THR A 324 15.32 -13.05 21.02
CA THR A 324 15.40 -11.60 20.77
C THR A 324 14.20 -11.18 19.92
N VAL A 325 13.49 -10.13 20.34
CA VAL A 325 12.31 -9.59 19.67
C VAL A 325 12.64 -8.24 19.07
N HIS A 326 12.32 -8.12 17.79
CA HIS A 326 12.31 -6.89 17.00
C HIS A 326 10.87 -6.63 16.57
N PHE A 327 10.49 -5.37 16.38
CA PHE A 327 9.16 -5.08 15.88
C PHE A 327 9.15 -3.97 14.85
N ALA A 328 8.11 -3.97 14.02
CA ALA A 328 7.84 -2.85 13.14
C ALA A 328 6.35 -2.53 13.10
N TYR A 329 6.04 -1.27 12.85
CA TYR A 329 4.67 -0.79 12.63
C TYR A 329 4.66 0.25 11.52
N ARG A 330 3.52 0.42 10.86
CA ARG A 330 3.36 1.40 9.79
C ARG A 330 3.19 2.80 10.39
N LYS A 331 3.89 3.80 9.85
CA LYS A 331 3.68 5.21 10.19
C LYS A 331 2.27 5.63 9.80
N SER A 332 1.64 6.47 10.61
CA SER A 332 0.41 7.15 10.22
C SER A 332 0.69 8.14 9.08
N ALA A 333 -0.32 8.45 8.24
CA ALA A 333 -0.16 9.32 7.07
C ALA A 333 0.42 10.71 7.38
N PHE A 334 0.24 11.21 8.61
CA PHE A 334 0.74 12.51 9.07
C PHE A 334 1.94 12.40 10.04
N GLN A 335 2.40 11.19 10.32
CA GLN A 335 3.51 10.93 11.23
C GLN A 335 4.84 11.05 10.50
N LYS A 336 5.63 12.07 10.86
CA LYS A 336 6.97 12.29 10.28
C LYS A 336 8.04 11.43 10.95
N GLU A 337 7.94 11.24 12.27
CA GLU A 337 8.96 10.58 13.09
C GLU A 337 8.43 9.31 13.76
N CYS A 338 9.32 8.37 14.03
CA CYS A 338 8.97 7.15 14.77
C CYS A 338 8.80 7.45 16.25
N LEU A 339 7.73 6.92 16.83
CA LEU A 339 7.53 6.91 18.26
C LEU A 339 8.31 5.73 18.83
N ILE A 340 9.39 6.01 19.56
CA ILE A 340 10.12 4.99 20.32
C ILE A 340 9.17 4.47 21.40
N ARG A 341 8.92 3.16 21.41
CA ARG A 341 8.12 2.53 22.46
C ARG A 341 9.06 1.91 23.48
N GLU A 342 9.08 2.47 24.68
CA GLU A 342 9.72 1.82 25.82
C GLU A 342 9.04 0.49 26.13
N SER A 343 9.81 -0.46 26.66
CA SER A 343 9.26 -1.71 27.17
C SER A 343 8.27 -1.40 28.31
N PRO A 344 7.02 -1.85 28.20
CA PRO A 344 6.00 -1.47 29.15
C PRO A 344 6.23 -2.19 30.48
N LYS A 345 6.02 -1.48 31.59
CA LYS A 345 6.26 -2.04 32.94
C LYS A 345 5.27 -3.16 33.25
N THR A 346 5.82 -4.31 33.63
CA THR A 346 5.05 -5.48 34.03
C THR A 346 4.45 -5.29 35.42
N ASN A 347 3.11 -5.24 35.51
CA ASN A 347 2.39 -5.14 36.79
C ASN A 347 1.78 -6.47 37.25
N THR A 348 1.85 -7.52 36.41
CA THR A 348 1.23 -8.82 36.70
C THR A 348 2.27 -9.80 37.25
N PRO A 349 2.03 -10.45 38.40
CA PRO A 349 2.94 -11.49 38.90
C PRO A 349 3.09 -12.65 37.90
N CYS A 350 4.30 -13.17 37.71
CA CYS A 350 4.57 -14.21 36.71
C CYS A 350 3.70 -15.46 36.84
N GLN A 351 3.45 -15.92 38.07
CA GLN A 351 2.57 -17.08 38.28
C GLN A 351 1.14 -16.83 37.77
N LYS A 352 0.63 -15.60 37.88
CA LYS A 352 -0.68 -15.22 37.37
C LYS A 352 -0.66 -15.07 35.84
N PHE A 353 0.41 -14.51 35.29
CA PHE A 353 0.61 -14.38 33.85
C PHE A 353 0.63 -15.77 33.18
N LEU A 354 1.54 -16.64 33.59
CA LEU A 354 1.74 -17.96 32.99
C LEU A 354 0.48 -18.84 33.03
N ARG A 355 -0.30 -18.76 34.11
CA ARG A 355 -1.59 -19.48 34.22
C ARG A 355 -2.65 -18.98 33.24
N ASN A 356 -2.65 -17.68 32.93
CA ASN A 356 -3.69 -17.04 32.12
C ASN A 356 -3.23 -16.63 30.72
N LYS A 357 -1.99 -16.97 30.33
CA LYS A 357 -1.36 -16.50 29.08
C LYS A 357 -2.18 -16.79 27.83
N VAL A 358 -2.80 -17.96 27.74
CA VAL A 358 -3.71 -18.31 26.62
C VAL A 358 -4.92 -17.37 26.55
N SER A 359 -5.48 -16.97 27.70
CA SER A 359 -6.58 -16.00 27.75
C SER A 359 -6.11 -14.60 27.37
N TYR A 360 -4.90 -14.21 27.78
CA TYR A 360 -4.32 -12.92 27.40
C TYR A 360 -4.05 -12.84 25.90
N ALA A 361 -3.41 -13.86 25.31
CA ALA A 361 -3.15 -13.92 23.87
C ALA A 361 -4.45 -13.85 23.05
N LYS A 362 -5.50 -14.57 23.45
CA LYS A 362 -6.82 -14.54 22.76
C LYS A 362 -7.52 -13.18 22.77
N LYS A 363 -7.19 -12.29 23.71
CA LYS A 363 -7.77 -10.94 23.79
C LYS A 363 -7.08 -9.95 22.87
N ILE A 364 -5.91 -10.30 22.34
CA ILE A 364 -5.17 -9.45 21.42
C ILE A 364 -5.77 -9.66 20.03
N PRO A 365 -6.27 -8.60 19.36
CA PRO A 365 -6.77 -8.72 18.00
C PRO A 365 -5.70 -9.27 17.06
N SER A 366 -6.12 -10.12 16.12
CA SER A 366 -5.28 -10.52 14.99
C SER A 366 -5.38 -9.45 13.90
N PRO A 367 -4.26 -8.93 13.38
CA PRO A 367 -4.33 -8.10 12.19
C PRO A 367 -4.82 -8.92 11.01
N PHE A 368 -5.26 -8.23 9.97
CA PHE A 368 -5.82 -8.82 8.76
C PHE A 368 -4.74 -9.46 7.87
N PHE A 369 -3.92 -10.42 8.35
CA PHE A 369 -2.90 -11.24 7.62
C PHE A 369 -1.99 -10.56 6.56
N LEU A 370 -2.06 -9.23 6.44
CA LEU A 370 -1.48 -8.36 5.43
C LEU A 370 -0.46 -7.49 6.14
N TYR A 371 0.77 -7.95 6.12
CA TYR A 371 1.92 -7.24 6.66
C TYR A 371 3.13 -7.55 5.77
N PRO A 372 4.17 -6.72 5.75
CA PRO A 372 5.27 -6.87 4.79
C PRO A 372 6.20 -8.03 5.19
N TYR A 373 5.99 -9.23 4.64
CA TYR A 373 6.70 -10.46 5.05
C TYR A 373 8.21 -10.34 4.89
N ASN A 374 8.68 -9.81 3.75
CA ASN A 374 10.10 -9.61 3.50
C ASN A 374 10.72 -8.55 4.43
N LEU A 375 10.04 -7.43 4.68
CA LEU A 375 10.49 -6.43 5.66
C LEU A 375 10.68 -7.07 7.04
N MET A 376 9.70 -7.85 7.50
CA MET A 376 9.77 -8.48 8.83
C MET A 376 10.84 -9.57 8.91
N ARG A 377 11.00 -10.37 7.85
CA ARG A 377 12.08 -11.36 7.74
C ARG A 377 13.45 -10.69 7.76
N ASN A 378 13.62 -9.58 7.03
CA ASN A 378 14.86 -8.81 7.00
C ASN A 378 15.13 -8.11 8.33
N LEU A 379 14.10 -7.58 9.00
CA LEU A 379 14.20 -7.03 10.36
C LEU A 379 14.77 -8.08 11.32
N ALA A 380 14.18 -9.29 11.31
CA ALA A 380 14.63 -10.39 12.15
C ALA A 380 16.07 -10.83 11.80
N ARG A 381 16.44 -10.92 10.51
CA ARG A 381 17.81 -11.25 10.09
C ARG A 381 18.83 -10.18 10.52
N LYS A 382 18.53 -8.90 10.31
CA LYS A 382 19.41 -7.78 10.70
C LYS A 382 19.59 -7.74 12.21
N GLY A 383 18.52 -8.00 12.96
CA GLY A 383 18.51 -8.03 14.41
C GLY A 383 19.10 -9.28 15.06
N ALA A 384 19.23 -10.38 14.31
CA ALA A 384 19.77 -11.64 14.82
C ALA A 384 21.19 -11.44 15.35
N LYS A 385 21.50 -12.07 16.48
CA LYS A 385 22.78 -11.90 17.20
C LYS A 385 23.91 -12.74 16.66
N SER A 386 23.59 -13.79 15.90
CA SER A 386 24.61 -14.60 15.24
C SER A 386 24.74 -14.30 13.76
N ASP A 387 25.83 -14.73 13.14
CA ASP A 387 26.09 -14.52 11.71
C ASP A 387 25.48 -15.60 10.80
N LEU A 388 24.99 -16.70 11.38
CA LEU A 388 24.34 -17.79 10.67
C LEU A 388 22.83 -17.77 10.92
N HIS A 389 22.02 -17.62 9.88
CA HIS A 389 20.57 -17.41 9.97
C HIS A 389 19.80 -18.52 9.28
N PHE A 390 19.02 -19.30 10.02
CA PHE A 390 18.05 -20.24 9.45
C PHE A 390 16.70 -19.55 9.26
N LEU A 391 16.31 -19.31 8.01
CA LEU A 391 15.03 -18.67 7.67
C LEU A 391 13.91 -19.71 7.66
N MET A 392 12.96 -19.55 8.57
CA MET A 392 11.85 -20.49 8.76
C MET A 392 10.52 -19.77 8.94
N ASP A 393 9.45 -20.31 8.36
CA ASP A 393 8.09 -19.85 8.62
C ASP A 393 7.69 -20.18 10.06
N GLY A 394 6.93 -19.29 10.71
CA GLY A 394 6.74 -19.35 12.16
C GLY A 394 5.89 -20.53 12.64
N ASP A 395 5.14 -21.19 11.77
CA ASP A 395 4.27 -22.34 12.06
C ASP A 395 4.96 -23.70 11.83
N MET A 396 6.24 -23.71 11.45
CA MET A 396 7.01 -24.91 11.19
C MET A 396 7.62 -25.50 12.46
N ILE A 397 7.76 -26.83 12.48
CA ILE A 397 8.37 -27.59 13.57
C ILE A 397 9.68 -28.22 13.08
N VAL A 398 10.79 -27.94 13.77
CA VAL A 398 12.13 -28.43 13.41
C VAL A 398 12.39 -29.85 13.91
N SER A 399 13.25 -30.62 13.25
CA SER A 399 13.72 -31.91 13.79
C SER A 399 14.52 -31.75 15.09
N ASN A 400 14.67 -32.82 15.87
CA ASN A 400 15.34 -32.77 17.18
C ASN A 400 16.84 -32.49 17.04
N GLY A 401 17.37 -31.60 17.91
CA GLY A 401 18.80 -31.25 17.96
C GLY A 401 19.28 -30.51 16.71
N MET A 402 18.36 -29.89 15.95
CA MET A 402 18.68 -29.37 14.62
C MET A 402 19.76 -28.29 14.67
N ALA A 403 19.68 -27.33 15.59
CA ALA A 403 20.65 -26.24 15.71
C ALA A 403 22.08 -26.75 15.95
N GLU A 404 22.22 -27.74 16.84
CA GLU A 404 23.51 -28.35 17.16
C GLU A 404 24.06 -29.17 15.98
N LYS A 405 23.21 -29.98 15.34
CA LYS A 405 23.59 -30.82 14.19
C LYS A 405 24.13 -30.02 13.01
N VAL A 406 23.57 -28.84 12.73
CA VAL A 406 23.99 -28.02 11.60
C VAL A 406 25.13 -27.06 11.94
N LYS A 407 25.48 -26.88 13.22
CA LYS A 407 26.43 -25.84 13.66
C LYS A 407 27.77 -25.98 12.96
N THR A 408 28.37 -27.17 12.98
CA THR A 408 29.70 -27.42 12.39
C THR A 408 29.71 -27.16 10.89
N ILE A 409 28.84 -27.85 10.12
CA ILE A 409 28.79 -27.71 8.66
C ILE A 409 28.41 -26.28 8.22
N ALA A 410 27.57 -25.58 8.99
CA ALA A 410 27.22 -24.20 8.69
C ALA A 410 28.41 -23.26 8.86
N ASN A 411 29.24 -23.43 9.90
CA ASN A 411 30.46 -22.64 10.08
C ASN A 411 31.51 -22.96 9.00
N GLU A 412 31.61 -24.22 8.56
CA GLU A 412 32.54 -24.61 7.49
C GLU A 412 32.15 -24.05 6.12
N MET A 413 30.85 -24.07 5.79
CA MET A 413 30.37 -23.71 4.46
C MET A 413 29.92 -22.26 4.30
N LEU A 414 29.54 -21.60 5.40
CA LEU A 414 28.97 -20.26 5.42
C LEU A 414 29.91 -19.29 6.15
N ASP A 415 31.20 -19.28 5.77
CA ASP A 415 32.27 -18.46 6.35
C ASP A 415 32.17 -16.95 6.06
N GLY A 416 31.16 -16.55 5.28
CA GLY A 416 30.92 -15.17 4.86
C GLY A 416 31.68 -14.74 3.60
N ASN A 417 32.61 -15.55 3.09
CA ASN A 417 33.33 -15.34 1.84
C ASN A 417 32.77 -16.21 0.72
N GLN A 418 32.51 -17.49 1.03
CA GLN A 418 31.91 -18.42 0.09
C GLN A 418 30.43 -18.07 -0.11
N LYS A 419 30.01 -18.05 -1.37
CA LYS A 419 28.61 -17.82 -1.74
C LYS A 419 27.83 -19.14 -1.71
N ASN A 420 27.77 -19.77 -0.54
CA ASN A 420 27.00 -20.99 -0.34
C ASN A 420 25.71 -20.69 0.42
N VAL A 421 24.70 -21.52 0.17
CA VAL A 421 23.45 -21.56 0.94
C VAL A 421 23.18 -23.02 1.30
N LEU A 422 22.92 -23.27 2.58
CA LEU A 422 22.47 -24.59 3.03
C LEU A 422 20.95 -24.64 3.01
N LEU A 423 20.37 -25.72 2.50
CA LEU A 423 18.93 -25.89 2.31
C LEU A 423 18.39 -27.02 3.16
N VAL A 424 17.25 -26.76 3.79
CA VAL A 424 16.55 -27.70 4.65
C VAL A 424 15.29 -28.20 3.95
N ARG A 425 15.07 -29.52 3.97
CA ARG A 425 13.84 -30.13 3.43
C ARG A 425 12.65 -29.83 4.33
N ARG A 426 11.51 -29.55 3.70
CA ARG A 426 10.21 -29.33 4.37
C ARG A 426 9.24 -30.47 4.08
N PHE A 427 8.44 -30.77 5.09
CA PHE A 427 7.37 -31.76 5.02
C PHE A 427 6.07 -31.19 5.61
N GLU A 428 4.96 -31.85 5.34
CA GLU A 428 3.65 -31.56 5.96
C GLU A 428 3.05 -32.86 6.50
N SER A 429 2.53 -32.82 7.73
CA SER A 429 1.88 -33.98 8.37
C SER A 429 0.39 -33.73 8.54
N GLU A 430 -0.43 -34.78 8.50
CA GLU A 430 -1.87 -34.66 8.77
C GLU A 430 -2.15 -34.14 10.19
N LYS A 431 -3.17 -33.27 10.33
CA LYS A 431 -3.53 -32.69 11.64
C LYS A 431 -3.93 -33.77 12.63
N GLY A 432 -3.48 -33.62 13.88
CA GLY A 432 -3.79 -34.59 14.95
C GLY A 432 -2.93 -35.86 14.91
N THR A 433 -1.99 -35.98 13.98
CA THR A 433 -0.98 -37.04 13.99
C THR A 433 0.25 -36.64 14.82
N VAL A 434 1.05 -37.63 15.22
CA VAL A 434 2.33 -37.37 15.87
C VAL A 434 3.31 -36.84 14.83
N ILE A 435 3.72 -35.59 14.99
CA ILE A 435 4.63 -34.92 14.07
C ILE A 435 6.04 -35.53 14.21
N PRO A 436 6.64 -36.05 13.12
CA PRO A 436 7.94 -36.70 13.20
C PRO A 436 9.04 -35.69 13.53
N ARG A 437 9.91 -36.04 14.49
CA ARG A 437 11.05 -35.20 14.91
C ARG A 437 12.41 -35.85 14.64
N THR A 438 12.43 -37.10 14.15
CA THR A 438 13.63 -37.84 13.77
C THR A 438 13.47 -38.39 12.34
N VAL A 439 14.58 -38.64 11.66
CA VAL A 439 14.57 -39.15 10.27
C VAL A 439 13.88 -40.52 10.21
N SER A 440 14.14 -41.38 11.19
CA SER A 440 13.51 -42.69 11.34
C SER A 440 11.98 -42.58 11.48
N ASN A 441 11.48 -41.67 12.35
CA ASN A 441 10.04 -41.46 12.50
C ASN A 441 9.41 -40.79 11.27
N LEU A 442 10.15 -39.91 10.59
CA LEU A 442 9.71 -39.31 9.33
C LEU A 442 9.50 -40.39 8.27
N LYS A 443 10.48 -41.30 8.10
CA LYS A 443 10.39 -42.41 7.14
C LYS A 443 9.18 -43.31 7.42
N VAL A 444 8.93 -43.65 8.68
CA VAL A 444 7.75 -44.41 9.10
C VAL A 444 6.47 -43.64 8.79
N SER A 445 6.38 -42.38 9.21
CA SER A 445 5.20 -41.54 8.99
C SER A 445 4.86 -41.34 7.51
N MET A 446 5.89 -41.22 6.65
CA MET A 446 5.71 -41.17 5.20
C MET A 446 5.22 -42.51 4.63
N SER A 447 5.75 -43.64 5.11
CA SER A 447 5.29 -44.97 4.67
C SER A 447 3.85 -45.28 5.07
N GLU A 448 3.38 -44.66 6.15
CA GLU A 448 1.99 -44.72 6.62
C GLU A 448 1.07 -43.69 5.93
N ASN A 449 1.58 -42.92 4.95
CA ASN A 449 0.87 -41.83 4.28
C ASN A 449 0.33 -40.75 5.24
N LYS A 450 1.01 -40.50 6.35
CA LYS A 450 0.66 -39.43 7.32
C LYS A 450 1.46 -38.15 7.10
N THR A 451 2.63 -38.26 6.46
CA THR A 451 3.53 -37.15 6.17
C THR A 451 3.92 -37.16 4.70
N PHE A 452 4.00 -35.97 4.09
CA PHE A 452 4.26 -35.76 2.67
C PHE A 452 5.37 -34.71 2.49
N GLU A 453 5.99 -34.66 1.31
CA GLU A 453 6.82 -33.50 0.96
C GLU A 453 5.94 -32.24 0.98
N PHE A 454 6.50 -31.11 1.41
CA PHE A 454 5.70 -29.90 1.64
C PHE A 454 4.96 -29.44 0.38
N HIS A 455 3.65 -29.17 0.54
CA HIS A 455 2.73 -28.82 -0.54
C HIS A 455 2.73 -29.83 -1.71
N GLN A 456 3.03 -31.11 -1.47
CA GLN A 456 3.02 -32.12 -2.52
C GLN A 456 1.68 -32.21 -3.25
N LYS A 457 0.57 -31.99 -2.53
CA LYS A 457 -0.79 -32.05 -3.09
C LYS A 457 -1.33 -30.72 -3.61
N PHE A 458 -0.60 -29.62 -3.39
CA PHE A 458 -1.06 -28.26 -3.70
C PHE A 458 -0.14 -27.52 -4.68
N TRP A 459 1.17 -27.47 -4.40
CA TRP A 459 2.17 -26.73 -5.18
C TRP A 459 3.54 -27.39 -5.12
N PHE A 460 3.68 -28.59 -5.69
CA PHE A 460 4.93 -29.36 -5.57
C PHE A 460 6.12 -28.68 -6.28
N SER A 461 5.90 -28.04 -7.43
CA SER A 461 6.98 -27.46 -8.27
C SER A 461 7.77 -26.34 -7.60
N GLY A 462 7.16 -25.56 -6.69
CA GLY A 462 7.84 -24.49 -5.95
C GLY A 462 8.64 -24.97 -4.74
N HIS A 463 8.38 -26.17 -4.23
CA HIS A 463 9.02 -26.68 -3.01
C HIS A 463 9.86 -27.93 -3.22
N GLN A 464 9.84 -28.52 -4.41
CA GLN A 464 10.54 -29.76 -4.73
C GLN A 464 12.06 -29.62 -4.53
N ILE A 465 12.64 -30.60 -3.83
CA ILE A 465 14.07 -30.87 -3.79
C ILE A 465 14.28 -32.31 -4.27
N LYS A 466 14.96 -32.49 -5.40
CA LYS A 466 15.14 -33.81 -6.04
C LYS A 466 15.87 -34.81 -5.14
N ASN A 467 15.68 -36.10 -5.41
CA ASN A 467 16.38 -37.22 -4.74
C ASN A 467 16.11 -37.36 -3.22
N LEU A 468 14.84 -37.47 -2.83
CA LEU A 468 14.46 -37.80 -1.46
C LEU A 468 15.00 -39.16 -0.97
N PRO A 469 15.02 -40.26 -1.78
CA PRO A 469 15.60 -41.53 -1.34
C PRO A 469 17.09 -41.41 -0.97
N GLY A 470 17.89 -40.72 -1.81
CA GLY A 470 19.29 -40.44 -1.51
C GLY A 470 19.49 -39.60 -0.25
N TRP A 471 18.58 -38.65 0.00
CA TRP A 471 18.60 -37.88 1.25
C TRP A 471 18.39 -38.77 2.49
N PHE A 472 17.44 -39.70 2.46
CA PHE A 472 17.26 -40.67 3.55
C PHE A 472 18.49 -41.56 3.75
N GLU A 473 19.12 -42.01 2.67
CA GLU A 473 20.33 -42.83 2.76
C GLU A 473 21.51 -42.09 3.39
N LYS A 474 21.65 -40.79 3.11
CA LYS A 474 22.65 -39.89 3.70
C LYS A 474 22.30 -39.39 5.10
N SER A 475 21.09 -39.66 5.59
CA SER A 475 20.55 -39.15 6.85
C SER A 475 20.31 -40.25 7.90
N LYS A 476 21.01 -41.37 7.79
CA LYS A 476 20.93 -42.48 8.76
C LYS A 476 21.62 -42.09 10.06
N ASP A 477 21.07 -42.50 11.21
CA ASP A 477 21.49 -42.04 12.55
C ASP A 477 23.00 -42.20 12.86
N ASN A 478 23.73 -43.09 12.17
CA ASN A 478 25.17 -43.32 12.36
C ASN A 478 26.06 -42.58 11.33
N MET A 479 25.51 -41.65 10.55
CA MET A 479 26.24 -40.86 9.57
C MET A 479 26.50 -39.45 10.08
N GLU A 480 27.59 -38.84 9.61
CA GLU A 480 27.87 -37.44 9.85
C GLU A 480 26.95 -36.55 9.02
N VAL A 481 26.66 -35.35 9.54
CA VAL A 481 25.88 -34.35 8.82
C VAL A 481 26.72 -33.86 7.63
N THR A 482 26.25 -34.16 6.44
CA THR A 482 26.86 -33.76 5.16
C THR A 482 25.89 -32.92 4.34
N SER A 483 26.43 -32.25 3.33
CA SER A 483 25.68 -31.51 2.32
C SER A 483 26.17 -31.86 0.91
N TRP A 484 25.37 -31.54 -0.11
CA TRP A 484 25.76 -31.64 -1.51
C TRP A 484 25.05 -30.60 -2.35
N GLU A 485 25.74 -30.13 -3.39
CA GLU A 485 25.23 -29.10 -4.29
C GLU A 485 24.03 -29.62 -5.10
N ILE A 486 23.06 -28.72 -5.32
CA ILE A 486 21.94 -28.90 -6.22
C ILE A 486 21.77 -27.66 -7.09
N ASP A 487 21.23 -27.87 -8.29
CA ASP A 487 20.91 -26.76 -9.18
C ASP A 487 19.75 -25.93 -8.65
N TYR A 488 19.83 -24.63 -8.92
CA TYR A 488 18.68 -23.74 -8.79
C TYR A 488 17.53 -24.25 -9.67
N SER A 489 16.32 -24.33 -9.09
CA SER A 489 15.18 -24.96 -9.77
C SER A 489 14.46 -24.01 -10.74
N ASN A 490 13.84 -22.93 -10.21
CA ASN A 490 13.03 -21.98 -10.98
C ASN A 490 12.66 -20.75 -10.13
N THR A 491 12.06 -19.73 -10.75
CA THR A 491 11.68 -18.46 -10.10
C THR A 491 10.57 -18.53 -9.06
N ASN A 492 9.89 -19.68 -8.94
CA ASN A 492 8.93 -19.98 -7.88
C ASN A 492 9.51 -20.86 -6.77
N TRP A 493 10.81 -21.16 -6.82
CA TRP A 493 11.46 -22.06 -5.88
C TRP A 493 11.64 -21.39 -4.51
N GLU A 494 11.14 -22.04 -3.46
CA GLU A 494 10.98 -21.45 -2.13
C GLU A 494 11.70 -22.23 -1.00
N PRO A 495 12.81 -22.99 -1.18
CA PRO A 495 13.37 -23.82 -0.10
C PRO A 495 13.71 -22.98 1.16
N GLN A 496 13.80 -23.61 2.34
CA GLN A 496 14.20 -22.92 3.58
C GLN A 496 15.73 -22.84 3.66
N PRO A 497 16.33 -21.63 3.60
CA PRO A 497 17.77 -21.49 3.58
C PRO A 497 18.36 -21.22 4.98
N ILE A 498 19.56 -21.74 5.21
CA ILE A 498 20.51 -21.24 6.21
C ILE A 498 21.53 -20.38 5.46
N LEU A 499 21.69 -19.15 5.91
CA LEU A 499 22.45 -18.10 5.24
C LEU A 499 23.47 -17.48 6.19
N HIS A 500 24.59 -17.00 5.65
CA HIS A 500 25.44 -16.06 6.36
C HIS A 500 24.78 -14.66 6.40
N ARG A 501 25.11 -13.82 7.39
CA ARG A 501 24.63 -12.43 7.53
C ARG A 501 24.85 -11.59 6.27
N ASN A 502 25.98 -11.80 5.61
CA ASN A 502 26.38 -11.09 4.38
C ASN A 502 25.53 -11.46 3.16
N ALA A 503 24.73 -12.54 3.22
CA ALA A 503 23.90 -12.94 2.10
C ALA A 503 22.80 -11.89 1.81
N PRO A 504 22.51 -11.58 0.54
CA PRO A 504 21.52 -10.59 0.16
C PRO A 504 20.18 -10.71 0.90
N TYR A 505 19.57 -9.57 1.19
CA TYR A 505 18.23 -9.48 1.78
C TYR A 505 17.15 -9.56 0.70
N GLY A 506 15.99 -10.10 1.04
CA GLY A 506 14.83 -10.10 0.14
C GLY A 506 14.33 -8.66 -0.10
N PRO A 507 13.69 -8.36 -1.23
CA PRO A 507 13.10 -7.03 -1.47
C PRO A 507 11.93 -6.76 -0.50
N ASN A 508 12.03 -5.70 0.32
CA ASN A 508 11.02 -5.34 1.33
C ASN A 508 9.64 -5.02 0.73
N TYR A 509 9.62 -4.46 -0.48
CA TYR A 509 8.43 -3.92 -1.14
C TYR A 509 7.61 -4.96 -1.90
N ILE A 510 8.04 -6.23 -1.94
CA ILE A 510 7.23 -7.30 -2.50
C ILE A 510 6.00 -7.52 -1.59
N PRO A 511 4.77 -7.42 -2.13
CA PRO A 511 3.57 -7.58 -1.32
C PRO A 511 3.46 -9.00 -0.78
N SER A 512 2.95 -9.11 0.44
CA SER A 512 2.74 -10.40 1.10
C SER A 512 1.95 -11.37 0.23
N ARG A 513 2.21 -12.68 0.37
CA ARG A 513 1.54 -13.75 -0.38
C ARG A 513 1.91 -13.78 -1.86
N LEU A 514 2.82 -12.93 -2.34
CA LEU A 514 3.33 -12.94 -3.71
C LEU A 514 4.83 -13.19 -3.71
N LYS A 515 5.26 -14.43 -3.99
CA LYS A 515 6.67 -14.79 -4.17
C LYS A 515 7.62 -14.20 -3.11
N ASP A 516 7.19 -14.18 -1.84
CA ASP A 516 7.96 -13.60 -0.73
C ASP A 516 9.35 -14.26 -0.58
N VAL A 517 9.40 -15.55 -0.24
CA VAL A 517 10.66 -16.30 -0.18
C VAL A 517 11.24 -16.55 -1.58
N PRO A 518 10.47 -16.90 -2.63
CA PRO A 518 11.02 -17.04 -3.98
C PRO A 518 11.80 -15.82 -4.46
N SER A 519 11.36 -14.60 -4.14
CA SER A 519 12.12 -13.38 -4.49
C SER A 519 13.49 -13.37 -3.80
N THR A 520 13.58 -13.79 -2.54
CA THR A 520 14.85 -13.90 -1.80
C THR A 520 15.77 -14.98 -2.41
N ILE A 521 15.23 -16.16 -2.70
CA ILE A 521 15.98 -17.28 -3.30
C ILE A 521 16.46 -16.92 -4.72
N TYR A 522 15.61 -16.24 -5.50
CA TYR A 522 15.98 -15.69 -6.80
C TYR A 522 17.14 -14.69 -6.68
N LYS A 523 17.10 -13.76 -5.70
CA LYS A 523 18.21 -12.82 -5.46
C LYS A 523 19.51 -13.57 -5.18
N LEU A 524 19.47 -14.64 -4.39
CA LEU A 524 20.64 -15.46 -4.07
C LEU A 524 21.21 -16.13 -5.33
N CYS A 525 20.36 -16.72 -6.19
CA CYS A 525 20.80 -17.26 -7.48
C CYS A 525 21.50 -16.17 -8.32
N ARG A 526 20.85 -15.01 -8.45
CA ARG A 526 21.37 -13.88 -9.24
C ARG A 526 22.68 -13.34 -8.68
N ALA A 527 22.85 -13.33 -7.36
CA ALA A 527 24.10 -12.96 -6.70
C ALA A 527 25.22 -14.01 -6.83
N GLY A 528 24.97 -15.14 -7.50
CA GLY A 528 25.95 -16.19 -7.77
C GLY A 528 26.12 -17.18 -6.61
N TYR A 529 25.13 -17.33 -5.75
CA TYR A 529 25.16 -18.34 -4.70
C TYR A 529 24.92 -19.76 -5.24
N THR A 530 25.60 -20.73 -4.64
CA THR A 530 25.36 -22.17 -4.85
C THR A 530 24.48 -22.73 -3.74
N PHE A 531 23.67 -23.73 -4.06
CA PHE A 531 22.65 -24.27 -3.17
C PHE A 531 23.01 -25.69 -2.75
N HIS A 532 23.05 -25.97 -1.45
CA HIS A 532 23.51 -27.25 -0.91
C HIS A 532 22.46 -27.84 0.03
N VAL A 533 21.99 -29.07 -0.23
CA VAL A 533 20.97 -29.71 0.61
C VAL A 533 21.61 -30.36 1.83
N LEU A 534 21.12 -30.06 3.02
CA LEU A 534 21.57 -30.70 4.26
C LEU A 534 20.92 -32.07 4.48
N SER A 535 21.72 -33.03 4.94
CA SER A 535 21.25 -34.29 5.52
C SER A 535 20.76 -34.13 6.97
N HIS A 536 20.08 -35.14 7.50
CA HIS A 536 19.65 -35.32 8.91
C HIS A 536 18.61 -34.33 9.46
N VAL A 537 18.50 -33.15 8.87
CA VAL A 537 17.65 -32.06 9.36
C VAL A 537 16.51 -31.74 8.41
N PHE A 538 15.36 -31.46 9.00
CA PHE A 538 14.14 -31.18 8.26
C PHE A 538 13.18 -30.39 9.15
N THR A 539 12.15 -29.83 8.52
CA THR A 539 11.04 -29.18 9.21
C THR A 539 9.71 -29.76 8.74
N VAL A 540 8.69 -29.64 9.59
CA VAL A 540 7.36 -30.20 9.35
C VAL A 540 6.29 -29.17 9.69
N HIS A 541 5.35 -28.97 8.78
CA HIS A 541 4.13 -28.20 9.02
C HIS A 541 3.01 -29.10 9.55
N GLU A 542 2.22 -28.60 10.51
CA GLU A 542 1.02 -29.31 11.00
C GLU A 542 -0.20 -29.01 10.12
N GLY A 543 -0.57 -29.99 9.31
CA GLY A 543 -1.69 -29.95 8.37
C GLY A 543 -1.21 -29.98 6.94
N VAL A 544 -1.90 -30.79 6.13
CA VAL A 544 -1.63 -30.93 4.69
C VAL A 544 -2.48 -29.92 3.95
N LYS A 545 -1.84 -29.08 3.12
CA LYS A 545 -2.57 -28.13 2.29
C LYS A 545 -3.13 -28.83 1.06
N LEU A 546 -4.45 -28.75 0.88
CA LEU A 546 -5.14 -29.34 -0.28
C LEU A 546 -5.64 -28.28 -1.26
N ASP A 547 -6.11 -27.15 -0.73
CA ASP A 547 -6.61 -26.04 -1.53
C ASP A 547 -6.40 -24.71 -0.79
N ASN A 548 -6.45 -23.61 -1.51
CA ASN A 548 -6.53 -22.27 -0.92
C ASN A 548 -7.95 -22.04 -0.40
N THR A 549 -8.05 -21.54 0.83
CA THR A 549 -9.34 -21.04 1.33
C THR A 549 -9.79 -19.83 0.51
N ILE A 550 -11.10 -19.59 0.40
CA ILE A 550 -11.66 -18.40 -0.26
C ILE A 550 -11.00 -17.12 0.27
N PHE A 551 -10.80 -17.05 1.58
CA PHE A 551 -10.10 -15.95 2.22
C PHE A 551 -8.65 -15.81 1.73
N SER A 552 -7.88 -16.90 1.66
CA SER A 552 -6.50 -16.87 1.15
C SER A 552 -6.44 -16.47 -0.33
N GLN A 553 -7.40 -16.89 -1.14
CA GLN A 553 -7.50 -16.49 -2.54
C GLN A 553 -7.82 -15.00 -2.65
N ALA A 554 -8.81 -14.50 -1.90
CA ALA A 554 -9.18 -13.09 -1.89
C ALA A 554 -8.02 -12.20 -1.43
N VAL A 555 -7.27 -12.63 -0.42
CA VAL A 555 -6.05 -11.95 0.03
C VAL A 555 -4.99 -11.94 -1.06
N ALA A 556 -4.71 -13.08 -1.71
CA ALA A 556 -3.73 -13.16 -2.79
C ALA A 556 -4.13 -12.28 -3.99
N ILE A 557 -5.39 -12.29 -4.39
CA ILE A 557 -5.93 -11.43 -5.45
C ILE A 557 -5.79 -9.95 -5.07
N HIS A 558 -6.15 -9.59 -3.83
CA HIS A 558 -6.00 -8.22 -3.34
C HIS A 558 -4.53 -7.77 -3.37
N GLN A 559 -3.60 -8.62 -2.92
CA GLN A 559 -2.16 -8.33 -2.97
C GLN A 559 -1.67 -8.22 -4.41
N HIS A 560 -2.17 -9.07 -5.31
CA HIS A 560 -1.84 -9.02 -6.73
C HIS A 560 -2.36 -7.74 -7.40
N MET A 561 -3.55 -7.27 -7.05
CA MET A 561 -4.08 -5.97 -7.48
C MET A 561 -3.23 -4.81 -6.94
N ASN A 562 -2.84 -4.85 -5.67
CA ASN A 562 -1.97 -3.85 -5.07
C ASN A 562 -0.55 -3.86 -5.68
N ALA A 563 -0.03 -5.03 -6.05
CA ALA A 563 1.28 -5.17 -6.70
C ALA A 563 1.33 -4.57 -8.11
N LYS A 564 0.17 -4.50 -8.80
CA LYS A 564 0.00 -3.80 -10.08
C LYS A 564 -0.02 -2.28 -9.91
N ASP A 565 -0.47 -1.83 -8.75
CA ASP A 565 -0.66 -0.45 -8.27
C ASP A 565 -1.52 0.43 -9.19
N ARG A 566 -2.74 0.76 -8.72
CA ARG A 566 -3.74 1.71 -9.25
C ARG A 566 -4.09 1.57 -10.74
N TYR A 567 -5.38 1.42 -11.00
CA TYR A 567 -5.97 1.91 -12.25
C TYR A 567 -5.55 3.38 -12.44
N VAL A 568 -4.46 3.62 -13.16
CA VAL A 568 -4.51 4.66 -14.17
C VAL A 568 -5.41 4.03 -15.22
N CYS A 569 -6.69 4.41 -15.21
CA CYS A 569 -7.50 4.29 -16.41
C CYS A 569 -6.78 5.13 -17.47
N VAL A 570 -5.87 4.50 -18.21
CA VAL A 570 -5.46 4.99 -19.52
C VAL A 570 -6.62 4.66 -20.45
N SER A 571 -7.67 5.47 -20.38
CA SER A 571 -8.44 5.71 -21.59
C SER A 571 -7.57 6.61 -22.47
N VAL A 572 -7.66 6.39 -23.78
CA VAL A 572 -6.84 7.02 -24.84
C VAL A 572 -5.54 6.25 -25.11
N TYR A 573 -5.58 5.43 -26.16
CA TYR A 573 -4.54 4.57 -26.78
C TYR A 573 -4.55 3.07 -26.39
N PRO A 574 -5.22 2.21 -27.19
CA PRO A 574 -5.21 0.75 -27.04
C PRO A 574 -3.88 0.07 -27.38
N ASP A 575 -2.90 0.80 -27.94
CA ASP A 575 -1.74 0.18 -28.59
C ASP A 575 -0.44 0.15 -27.74
N MET A 576 -0.53 0.39 -26.43
CA MET A 576 0.59 0.16 -25.50
C MET A 576 0.22 -0.88 -24.44
N ILE A 577 0.41 -2.15 -24.80
CA ILE A 577 0.40 -3.28 -23.88
C ILE A 577 1.76 -3.33 -23.17
N GLU A 578 1.84 -2.83 -21.94
CA GLU A 578 2.87 -3.29 -20.98
C GLU A 578 2.24 -3.42 -19.59
N LYS A 579 1.69 -4.61 -19.35
CA LYS A 579 0.87 -4.98 -18.19
C LYS A 579 1.75 -5.44 -17.00
N GLU A 580 2.84 -4.73 -16.71
CA GLU A 580 3.83 -5.15 -15.70
C GLU A 580 3.60 -4.52 -14.32
N PHE A 581 3.65 -5.37 -13.29
CA PHE A 581 3.56 -5.00 -11.88
C PHE A 581 4.68 -4.05 -11.51
N ARG A 582 4.37 -2.89 -10.93
CA ARG A 582 5.38 -1.91 -10.50
C ARG A 582 6.45 -2.53 -9.60
N ALA A 583 6.06 -3.42 -8.69
CA ALA A 583 6.98 -4.14 -7.82
C ALA A 583 7.83 -5.18 -8.59
N SER A 584 7.26 -5.92 -9.54
CA SER A 584 8.01 -6.87 -10.37
C SER A 584 8.99 -6.15 -11.29
N LYS A 585 8.53 -5.10 -11.99
CA LYS A 585 9.36 -4.31 -12.90
C LYS A 585 10.52 -3.64 -12.15
N ARG A 586 10.23 -3.02 -10.99
CA ARG A 586 11.25 -2.48 -10.10
C ARG A 586 12.27 -3.56 -9.73
N TYR A 587 11.81 -4.71 -9.26
CA TYR A 587 12.70 -5.79 -8.81
C TYR A 587 13.55 -6.36 -9.94
N THR A 588 12.95 -6.61 -11.11
CA THR A 588 13.67 -7.10 -12.29
C THR A 588 14.72 -6.10 -12.76
N LEU A 589 14.40 -4.80 -12.81
CA LEU A 589 15.36 -3.75 -13.16
C LEU A 589 16.52 -3.67 -12.16
N GLU A 590 16.21 -3.65 -10.86
CA GLU A 590 17.22 -3.62 -9.78
C GLU A 590 18.15 -4.82 -9.87
N ILE A 591 17.61 -6.02 -10.00
CA ILE A 591 18.39 -7.26 -10.02
C ILE A 591 19.19 -7.42 -11.32
N ASN A 592 18.65 -6.99 -12.46
CA ASN A 592 19.39 -7.00 -13.73
C ASN A 592 20.54 -5.99 -13.73
N ALA A 593 20.36 -4.83 -13.10
CA ALA A 593 21.43 -3.87 -12.93
C ALA A 593 22.49 -4.34 -11.92
N GLU A 594 22.08 -4.96 -10.81
CA GLU A 594 22.97 -5.44 -9.75
C GLU A 594 23.75 -6.70 -10.17
N TYR A 595 23.14 -7.59 -10.97
CA TYR A 595 23.70 -8.89 -11.36
C TYR A 595 23.46 -9.21 -12.85
N PRO A 596 24.15 -8.53 -13.79
CA PRO A 596 23.90 -8.68 -15.22
C PRO A 596 24.22 -10.08 -15.75
N ASP A 597 25.26 -10.74 -15.23
CA ASP A 597 25.84 -11.95 -15.82
C ASP A 597 25.13 -13.26 -15.45
N THR A 598 24.10 -13.21 -14.60
CA THR A 598 23.43 -14.41 -14.05
C THR A 598 22.01 -14.60 -14.55
N LEU A 599 21.53 -13.75 -15.46
CA LEU A 599 20.17 -13.82 -15.99
C LEU A 599 19.91 -15.14 -16.73
N GLU A 600 20.83 -15.58 -17.58
CA GLU A 600 20.69 -16.83 -18.35
C GLU A 600 20.60 -18.05 -17.42
N LYS A 601 21.39 -18.08 -16.34
CA LYS A 601 21.40 -19.18 -15.36
C LYS A 601 20.13 -19.22 -14.51
N CYS A 602 19.63 -18.06 -14.07
CA CYS A 602 18.55 -17.99 -13.08
C CYS A 602 17.16 -17.74 -13.70
N GLY A 603 17.09 -17.37 -14.97
CA GLY A 603 15.85 -17.05 -15.69
C GLY A 603 15.24 -15.69 -15.34
N GLU A 604 14.15 -15.35 -16.02
CA GLU A 604 13.41 -14.11 -15.81
C GLU A 604 12.43 -14.21 -14.64
N PHE A 605 12.39 -13.16 -13.81
CA PHE A 605 11.49 -13.08 -12.67
C PHE A 605 10.21 -12.33 -13.03
N TYR A 606 9.09 -12.93 -12.66
CA TYR A 606 7.75 -12.36 -12.78
C TYR A 606 7.02 -12.55 -11.45
N LEU A 607 6.11 -11.65 -11.08
CA LEU A 607 5.26 -11.79 -9.87
C LEU A 607 4.01 -12.63 -10.10
#